data_AF-A0A0D7NHC5-F1
#
_entry.id   AF-A0A0D7NHC5-F1
#
_cell.length_a   1.000
_cell.length_b   1.000
_cell.length_c   1.000
_cell.angle_alpha   90.00
_cell.angle_beta   90.00
_cell.angle_gamma   90.00
#
_symmetry.space_group_name_H-M   'P 1'
#
loop_
_entity.id
_entity.type
_entity.pdbx_description
1 polymer ?
#
loop_
_entity_poly.entity_id
_entity_poly.type
_entity_poly.pdbx_seq_one_letter_code
_entity_poly.pdbx_strand_id
1 'polypeptide(L)' 'MVDKVTWQKAGRVTEPGRYMFRFGWLTVTAADLKVWEQFPQAAFTLVKIPDADPDAAEYHLGLFELPTGPSSEPN' A
#
# COMPACT_ATOMS: atom_id res chain seq x y z
N MET A 1 12.86 3.88 8.85
CA MET A 1 11.70 4.67 8.41
C MET A 1 10.76 3.71 7.71
N VAL A 2 9.50 3.64 8.11
CA VAL A 2 8.50 2.80 7.46
C VAL A 2 7.95 3.60 6.30
N ASP A 3 8.31 3.25 5.07
CA ASP A 3 7.75 3.90 3.89
C ASP A 3 6.28 3.47 3.76
N LYS A 4 5.36 4.42 3.92
CA LYS A 4 3.92 4.22 3.66
C LYS A 4 3.56 4.81 2.31
N VAL A 5 2.77 4.08 1.52
CA VAL A 5 2.28 4.46 0.20
C VAL A 5 0.76 4.63 0.23
N THR A 6 0.29 5.81 -0.17
CA THR A 6 -1.15 6.08 -0.36
C THR A 6 -1.55 5.78 -1.80
N TRP A 7 -2.84 5.65 -2.07
CA TRP A 7 -3.35 5.39 -3.43
C TRP A 7 -2.82 6.39 -4.46
N GLN A 8 -2.74 7.67 -4.08
CA GLN A 8 -2.19 8.72 -4.93
C GLN A 8 -0.69 8.54 -5.20
N LYS A 9 0.09 8.14 -4.19
CA LYS A 9 1.54 7.85 -4.37
C LYS A 9 1.79 6.58 -5.16
N ALA A 10 0.88 5.61 -5.09
CA ALA A 10 0.93 4.40 -5.91
C ALA A 10 0.61 4.67 -7.38
N GLY A 11 0.12 5.88 -7.73
CA GLY A 11 -0.25 6.24 -9.10
C GLY A 11 -1.71 5.97 -9.44
N ARG A 12 -2.59 5.88 -8.43
CA ARG A 12 -4.02 5.54 -8.60
C ARG A 12 -4.23 4.25 -9.36
N VAL A 13 -3.48 3.22 -8.99
CA VAL A 13 -3.64 1.87 -9.53
C VAL A 13 -5.08 1.39 -9.36
N THR A 14 -5.68 0.89 -10.43
CA THR A 14 -7.05 0.38 -10.44
C THR A 14 -7.09 -1.13 -10.64
N GLU A 15 -5.95 -1.75 -10.95
CA GLU A 15 -5.84 -3.16 -11.26
C GLU A 15 -4.86 -3.84 -10.29
N PRO A 16 -5.16 -5.06 -9.83
CA PRO A 16 -4.25 -5.79 -8.99
C PRO A 16 -3.10 -6.29 -9.85
N GLY A 17 -1.87 -6.04 -9.41
CA GLY A 17 -0.69 -6.36 -10.21
C GLY A 17 0.61 -5.83 -9.62
N ARG A 18 1.68 -6.03 -10.38
CA ARG A 18 3.03 -5.61 -10.02
C ARG A 18 3.38 -4.31 -10.74
N TYR A 19 3.60 -3.25 -9.99
CA TYR A 19 3.91 -1.91 -10.48
C TYR A 19 5.36 -1.54 -10.20
N MET A 20 5.99 -0.78 -11.07
CA MET A 20 7.36 -0.32 -10.83
C MET A 20 7.35 0.82 -9.81
N PHE A 21 8.06 0.64 -8.69
CA PHE A 21 8.07 1.60 -7.58
C PHE A 21 9.50 1.97 -7.19
N ARG A 22 9.89 3.22 -7.47
CA ARG A 22 11.19 3.86 -7.20
C ARG A 22 12.45 3.01 -7.52
N PHE A 23 12.73 1.99 -6.72
CA PHE A 23 13.93 1.15 -6.75
C PHE A 23 13.61 -0.35 -6.85
N GLY A 24 12.38 -0.70 -7.21
CA GLY A 24 11.92 -2.08 -7.21
C GLY A 24 10.49 -2.23 -7.72
N TRP A 25 9.85 -3.31 -7.31
CA TRP A 25 8.49 -3.66 -7.70
C TRP A 25 7.55 -3.55 -6.50
N LEU A 26 6.34 -3.02 -6.73
CA LEU A 26 5.26 -2.92 -5.77
C LEU A 26 4.11 -3.83 -6.20
N THR A 27 3.84 -4.85 -5.41
CA THR A 27 2.71 -5.76 -5.62
C THR A 27 1.48 -5.21 -4.91
N VAL A 28 0.43 -4.96 -5.71
CA VAL A 28 -0.88 -4.48 -5.27
C VAL A 28 -1.87 -5.61 -5.45
N THR A 29 -2.57 -6.00 -4.40
CA THR A 29 -3.58 -7.06 -4.48
C THR A 29 -4.99 -6.49 -4.67
N ALA A 30 -5.92 -7.34 -5.08
CA ALA A 30 -7.33 -6.96 -5.20
C ALA A 30 -7.94 -6.57 -3.84
N ALA A 31 -7.39 -7.11 -2.73
CA ALA A 31 -7.81 -6.73 -1.39
C ALA A 31 -7.39 -5.29 -1.06
N ASP A 32 -6.17 -4.90 -1.45
CA ASP A 32 -5.66 -3.54 -1.22
C ASP A 32 -6.45 -2.50 -2.02
N LEU A 33 -6.80 -2.84 -3.26
CA LEU A 33 -7.66 -2.00 -4.09
C LEU A 33 -9.01 -1.75 -3.43
N LYS A 34 -9.66 -2.78 -2.89
CA LYS A 34 -10.94 -2.61 -2.18
C LYS A 34 -10.83 -1.68 -0.98
N VAL A 35 -9.69 -1.67 -0.29
CA VAL A 35 -9.45 -0.71 0.80
C VAL A 35 -9.30 0.69 0.23
N TRP A 36 -8.56 0.88 -0.86
CA TRP A 36 -8.44 2.19 -1.51
C TRP A 36 -9.74 2.70 -2.13
N GLU A 37 -10.57 1.82 -2.67
CA GLU A 37 -11.91 2.16 -3.17
C GLU A 37 -12.83 2.65 -2.04
N GLN A 38 -12.78 2.00 -0.87
CA GLN A 38 -13.55 2.45 0.30
C GLN A 38 -12.91 3.65 1.01
N PHE A 39 -11.59 3.69 1.05
CA PHE A 39 -10.77 4.65 1.78
C PHE A 39 -9.64 5.18 0.89
N PRO A 40 -9.91 6.21 0.07
CA PRO A 40 -8.91 6.77 -0.83
C PRO A 40 -7.72 7.43 -0.10
N GLN A 41 -7.86 7.67 1.21
CA GLN A 41 -6.82 8.21 2.08
C GLN A 41 -6.03 7.12 2.82
N ALA A 42 -6.34 5.83 2.61
CA ALA A 42 -5.62 4.74 3.25
C ALA A 42 -4.15 4.71 2.82
N ALA A 43 -3.26 4.58 3.81
CA ALA A 43 -1.83 4.46 3.60
C ALA A 43 -1.39 3.04 3.93
N PHE A 44 -0.79 2.35 2.96
CA PHE A 44 -0.27 1.01 3.14
C PHE A 44 1.21 1.06 3.49
N THR A 45 1.61 0.21 4.41
CA THR A 45 3.02 0.01 4.75
C THR A 45 3.68 -0.84 3.67
N LEU A 46 4.80 -0.36 3.13
CA LEU A 46 5.63 -1.13 2.20
C LEU A 46 6.39 -2.21 2.97
N VAL A 47 6.05 -3.47 2.72
CA VAL A 47 6.74 -4.62 3.30
C VAL A 47 7.63 -5.22 2.22
N LYS A 48 8.95 -5.20 2.47
CA LYS A 48 9.93 -5.80 1.57
C LYS A 48 9.80 -7.32 1.64
N ILE A 49 9.72 -7.97 0.49
CA ILE A 49 9.76 -9.43 0.38
C ILE A 49 11.24 -9.84 0.42
N PRO A 50 11.68 -10.60 1.43
CA PRO A 50 13.09 -10.96 1.60
C PRO A 50 13.58 -11.98 0.56
N ASP A 51 12.67 -12.70 -0.10
CA ASP A 51 12.97 -13.73 -1.10
C ASP A 51 12.87 -13.21 -2.55
N ALA A 52 12.62 -11.91 -2.73
CA ALA A 52 12.56 -11.32 -4.05
C ALA A 52 13.95 -11.22 -4.68
N ASP A 53 14.01 -11.47 -5.99
CA ASP A 53 15.20 -11.44 -6.85
C ASP A 53 16.27 -10.43 -6.37
N PRO A 54 17.55 -10.83 -6.27
CA PRO A 54 18.61 -9.95 -5.77
C PRO A 54 18.80 -8.69 -6.62
N ASP A 55 18.35 -8.71 -7.88
CA ASP A 55 18.41 -7.58 -8.82
C ASP A 55 17.21 -6.62 -8.69
N ALA A 56 16.11 -7.06 -8.07
CA ALA A 56 14.89 -6.25 -7.96
C ALA A 56 14.19 -6.45 -6.62
N ALA A 57 14.35 -5.49 -5.72
CA ALA A 57 13.63 -5.49 -4.45
C ALA A 57 12.11 -5.45 -4.69
N GLU A 58 11.41 -6.53 -4.36
CA GLU A 58 9.94 -6.56 -4.40
C GLU A 58 9.36 -6.17 -3.04
N TYR A 59 8.34 -5.33 -3.10
CA TYR A 59 7.60 -4.82 -1.98
C TYR A 59 6.14 -5.17 -2.18
N HIS A 60 5.44 -5.56 -1.11
CA HIS A 60 4.00 -5.69 -1.14
C HIS A 60 3.36 -4.69 -0.18
N LEU A 61 2.08 -4.43 -0.41
CA LEU A 61 1.24 -3.69 0.52
C LEU A 61 0.95 -4.59 1.73
N GLY A 62 1.41 -4.16 2.91
CA GLY A 62 1.18 -4.83 4.17
C GLY A 62 0.03 -4.19 4.94
N LEU A 63 0.29 -3.87 6.21
CA LEU A 63 -0.66 -3.16 7.05
C LEU A 63 -1.09 -1.83 6.42
N PHE A 64 -2.40 -1.65 6.27
CA PHE A 64 -3.00 -0.38 5.94
C PHE A 64 -3.42 0.36 7.20
N GLU A 65 -3.18 1.65 7.20
CA GLU A 65 -3.69 2.58 8.19
C GLU A 65 -4.69 3.51 7.51
N LEU A 66 -5.87 3.57 8.10
CA LEU A 66 -6.86 4.58 7.79
C LEU A 66 -6.51 5.83 8.59
N PRO A 67 -6.63 7.04 8.02
CA PRO A 67 -6.70 8.23 8.85
C PRO A 67 -7.97 8.08 9.69
N THR A 68 -7.81 7.67 10.94
CA THR A 68 -8.86 7.70 11.93
C THR A 68 -9.29 9.15 12.06
N GLY A 69 -10.38 9.52 11.38
CA GLY A 69 -11.22 10.62 11.85
C GLY A 69 -11.55 10.33 13.31
N PRO A 70 -11.58 11.35 14.19
CA PRO A 70 -11.64 11.15 15.63
C PRO A 70 -12.77 10.16 15.92
N SER A 71 -12.40 8.98 16.42
CA SER A 71 -13.38 8.07 17.00
C SER A 71 -14.17 8.90 17.98
N SER A 72 -15.45 9.13 17.66
CA SER A 72 -16.43 9.59 18.62
C SER A 72 -16.36 8.63 19.79
N GLU A 73 -15.69 9.08 20.84
CA GLU A 73 -15.74 8.50 22.17
C GLU A 73 -17.19 8.69 22.63
N PRO A 74 -17.99 7.62 22.84
CA PRO A 74 -19.29 7.79 23.44
C PRO A 74 -19.05 8.11 24.93
N ASN A 75 -19.44 9.34 25.29
CA ASN A 75 -19.60 9.93 26.62
C ASN A 75 -20.30 8.98 27.61
#